data_AF-A0AAJ2KNL5-F1
#
_entry.id   AF-A0AAJ2KNL5-F1
#
_cell.length_a   1.000
_cell.length_b   1.000
_cell.length_c   1.000
_cell.angle_alpha   90.00
_cell.angle_beta   90.00
_cell.angle_gamma   90.00
#
_symmetry.space_group_name_H-M   'P 1'
#
loop_
_entity.id
_entity.type
_entity.pdbx_description
1 polymer ?
#
loop_
_entity_poly.entity_id
_entity_poly.type
_entity_poly.pdbx_seq_one_letter_code
_entity_poly.pdbx_strand_id
1 'polypeptide(L)'
;MRLFNFALLSIFIATFSVGAKNITVYGGIYDCKSWVELSNKGKNEKDQLVKNTINGIQLHWLAGYMTAFNQVTGEDNFPIISVSTAKDFINDYCEKNISKEVVDGLLVMRAKLKK
;
A
#
# COMPACT_ATOMS: atom_id res chain seq x y z
N MET A 1 1.65 6.64 41.29
CA MET A 1 0.81 6.11 40.20
C MET A 1 1.09 6.73 38.83
N ARG A 2 1.25 8.05 38.68
CA ARG A 2 1.47 8.68 37.35
C ARG A 2 2.75 8.24 36.63
N LEU A 3 3.87 8.08 37.35
CA LEU A 3 5.15 7.63 36.79
C LEU A 3 5.13 6.18 36.27
N PHE A 4 4.39 5.30 36.93
CA PHE A 4 4.24 3.90 36.49
C PHE A 4 3.48 3.80 35.17
N ASN A 5 2.45 4.65 35.00
CA ASN A 5 1.68 4.73 33.75
C ASN A 5 2.52 5.30 32.59
N PHE A 6 3.44 6.23 32.85
CA PHE A 6 4.37 6.74 31.83
C PHE A 6 5.43 5.70 31.43
N ALA A 7 5.91 4.89 32.38
CA ALA A 7 6.83 3.78 32.10
C ALA A 7 6.16 2.68 31.26
N LEU A 8 4.91 2.32 31.58
CA LEU A 8 4.12 1.40 30.77
C LEU A 8 3.92 1.91 29.34
N LEU A 9 3.60 3.20 29.18
CA LEU A 9 3.39 3.81 27.87
C LEU A 9 4.68 3.80 27.01
N SER A 10 5.84 4.03 27.62
CA SER A 10 7.13 4.03 26.91
C SER A 10 7.60 2.62 26.50
N ILE A 11 7.23 1.58 27.27
CA ILE A 11 7.48 0.18 26.89
C ILE A 11 6.65 -0.22 25.67
N PHE A 12 5.41 0.27 25.53
CA PHE A 12 4.57 0.00 24.36
C PHE A 12 5.07 0.66 23.06
N ILE A 13 5.81 1.77 23.15
CA ILE A 13 6.33 2.48 21.97
C ILE A 13 7.64 1.84 21.47
N ALA A 14 8.42 1.22 22.37
CA ALA A 14 9.70 0.59 22.02
C ALA A 14 9.56 -0.79 21.35
N THR A 15 8.39 -1.43 21.37
CA THR A 15 8.21 -2.78 20.82
C THR A 15 7.89 -2.83 19.33
N PHE A 16 7.70 -1.68 18.66
CA PHE A 16 7.49 -1.64 17.20
C PHE A 16 8.79 -1.61 16.38
N SER A 17 9.95 -1.75 17.00
CA SER A 17 11.21 -1.98 16.29
C SER A 17 11.35 -3.44 15.85
N VAL A 18 10.36 -3.96 15.12
CA VAL A 18 10.46 -5.28 14.50
C VAL A 18 11.24 -5.10 13.20
N GLY A 19 12.55 -5.34 13.28
CA GLY A 19 13.40 -5.54 12.11
C GLY A 19 13.01 -6.84 11.41
N ALA A 20 11.94 -6.81 10.62
CA ALA A 20 11.48 -7.96 9.86
C ALA A 20 12.42 -8.17 8.66
N LYS A 21 13.32 -9.16 8.77
CA LYS A 21 14.15 -9.62 7.63
C LYS A 21 13.31 -10.18 6.47
N ASN A 22 12.07 -10.61 6.74
CA ASN A 22 11.08 -11.01 5.75
C ASN A 22 9.72 -10.38 6.13
N ILE A 23 9.21 -9.46 5.31
CA ILE A 23 7.85 -8.96 5.46
C ILE A 23 6.94 -9.90 4.68
N THR A 24 6.05 -10.61 5.35
CA THR A 24 4.89 -11.18 4.68
C THR A 24 3.73 -10.22 4.87
N VAL A 25 3.35 -9.51 3.81
CA VAL A 25 2.19 -8.62 3.81
C VAL A 25 0.94 -9.49 3.65
N TYR A 26 0.24 -9.76 4.75
CA TYR A 26 -1.03 -10.46 4.75
C TYR A 26 -2.18 -9.44 4.61
N GLY A 27 -2.91 -9.49 3.49
CA GLY A 27 -4.17 -8.78 3.31
C GLY A 27 -4.29 -7.98 2.02
N GLY A 28 -5.42 -8.13 1.34
CA GLY A 28 -5.84 -7.28 0.22
C GLY A 28 -5.28 -7.68 -1.16
N ILE A 29 -5.86 -7.05 -2.17
CA ILE A 29 -5.68 -7.24 -3.61
C ILE A 29 -4.20 -7.41 -3.99
N TYR A 30 -3.76 -8.67 -4.09
CA TYR A 30 -2.34 -8.97 -4.26
C TYR A 30 -1.99 -9.19 -5.73
N ASP A 31 -2.90 -9.78 -6.48
CA ASP A 31 -2.76 -10.04 -7.90
C ASP A 31 -3.43 -8.97 -8.77
N CYS A 32 -2.86 -8.74 -9.95
CA CYS A 32 -3.36 -7.75 -10.89
C CYS A 32 -4.75 -8.09 -11.44
N LYS A 33 -5.15 -9.37 -11.46
CA LYS A 33 -6.50 -9.76 -11.88
C LYS A 33 -7.55 -9.22 -10.90
N SER A 34 -7.40 -9.51 -9.61
CA SER A 34 -8.26 -8.98 -8.55
C SER A 34 -8.27 -7.45 -8.51
N TRP A 35 -7.13 -6.82 -8.82
CA TRP A 35 -7.03 -5.37 -8.90
C TRP A 35 -7.87 -4.80 -10.02
N VAL A 36 -7.74 -5.36 -11.23
CA VAL A 36 -8.52 -4.94 -12.39
C VAL A 36 -10.01 -5.24 -12.22
N GLU A 37 -10.37 -6.39 -11.66
CA GLU A 37 -11.76 -6.72 -11.33
C GLU A 37 -12.38 -5.69 -10.39
N LEU A 38 -11.67 -5.29 -9.33
CA LEU A 38 -12.15 -4.26 -8.41
C LEU A 38 -12.21 -2.88 -9.07
N SER A 39 -11.19 -2.50 -9.86
CA SER A 39 -11.19 -1.25 -10.63
C SER A 39 -12.38 -1.18 -11.59
N ASN A 40 -12.68 -2.28 -12.28
CA ASN A 40 -13.81 -2.37 -13.20
C ASN A 40 -15.15 -2.30 -12.46
N LYS A 41 -15.26 -2.94 -11.29
CA LYS A 41 -16.42 -2.77 -10.41
C LYS A 41 -16.63 -1.30 -10.04
N GLY A 42 -15.57 -0.59 -9.65
CA GLY A 42 -15.64 0.84 -9.32
C GLY A 42 -15.97 1.74 -10.53
N LYS A 43 -15.51 1.39 -11.74
CA LYS A 43 -15.83 2.12 -12.98
C LYS A 43 -17.32 1.97 -13.34
N ASN A 44 -17.90 0.79 -13.15
CA ASN A 44 -19.27 0.45 -13.54
C ASN A 44 -20.32 0.74 -12.44
N GLU A 45 -19.88 1.01 -11.21
CA GLU A 45 -20.75 1.33 -10.09
C GLU A 45 -21.41 2.71 -10.25
N LYS A 46 -22.72 2.76 -10.02
CA LYS A 46 -23.53 3.98 -10.10
C LYS A 46 -23.64 4.68 -8.75
N ASP A 47 -23.60 3.92 -7.66
CA ASP A 47 -23.64 4.46 -6.31
C ASP A 47 -22.29 5.12 -5.97
N GLN A 48 -22.33 6.43 -5.69
CA GLN A 48 -21.12 7.21 -5.39
C GLN A 48 -20.45 6.79 -4.07
N LEU A 49 -21.22 6.37 -3.07
CA LEU A 49 -20.65 5.89 -1.82
C LEU A 49 -19.88 4.60 -2.05
N VAL A 50 -20.49 3.63 -2.75
CA VAL A 50 -19.84 2.35 -3.07
C VAL A 50 -18.61 2.57 -3.96
N LYS A 51 -18.70 3.46 -4.96
CA LYS A 51 -17.57 3.83 -5.81
C LYS A 51 -16.41 4.43 -5.02
N ASN A 52 -16.72 5.35 -4.10
CA ASN A 52 -15.73 5.97 -3.23
C ASN A 52 -15.11 4.95 -2.27
N THR A 53 -15.90 4.01 -1.74
CA THR A 53 -15.40 2.91 -0.90
C THR A 53 -14.43 2.02 -1.68
N ILE A 54 -14.79 1.62 -2.90
CA ILE A 54 -13.92 0.80 -3.76
C ILE A 54 -12.59 1.50 -4.03
N ASN A 55 -12.67 2.77 -4.45
CA ASN A 55 -11.47 3.58 -4.69
C ASN A 55 -10.63 3.75 -3.41
N GLY A 56 -11.29 3.94 -2.27
CA GLY A 56 -10.64 4.03 -0.95
C GLY A 56 -9.89 2.76 -0.57
N ILE A 57 -10.44 1.57 -0.87
CA ILE A 57 -9.75 0.30 -0.60
C ILE A 57 -8.39 0.25 -1.31
N GLN A 58 -8.34 0.59 -2.60
CA GLN A 58 -7.10 0.58 -3.38
C GLN A 58 -6.10 1.63 -2.88
N LEU A 59 -6.56 2.85 -2.59
CA LEU A 59 -5.71 3.91 -2.05
C LEU A 59 -5.14 3.55 -0.67
N HIS A 60 -5.95 3.01 0.25
CA HIS A 60 -5.47 2.61 1.57
C HIS A 60 -4.48 1.45 1.49
N TRP A 61 -4.72 0.48 0.62
CA TRP A 61 -3.81 -0.64 0.42
C TRP A 61 -2.45 -0.15 -0.09
N LEU A 62 -2.43 0.73 -1.10
CA LEU A 62 -1.20 1.33 -1.62
C LEU A 62 -0.47 2.17 -0.56
N ALA A 63 -1.19 3.03 0.16
CA ALA A 63 -0.61 3.84 1.22
C ALA A 63 0.04 2.98 2.31
N GLY A 64 -0.64 1.90 2.71
CA GLY A 64 -0.14 0.93 3.67
C GLY A 64 1.13 0.24 3.17
N TYR A 65 1.12 -0.28 1.93
CA TYR A 65 2.29 -0.93 1.35
C TYR A 65 3.48 0.02 1.25
N MET A 66 3.28 1.21 0.67
CA MET A 66 4.35 2.19 0.45
C MET A 66 4.98 2.63 1.78
N THR A 67 4.15 2.85 2.80
CA THR A 67 4.61 3.21 4.15
C THR A 67 5.43 2.07 4.77
N ALA A 68 4.91 0.84 4.75
CA ALA A 68 5.58 -0.32 5.31
C ALA A 68 6.92 -0.59 4.60
N PHE A 69 6.95 -0.44 3.27
CA PHE A 69 8.17 -0.63 2.48
C PHE A 69 9.24 0.42 2.81
N ASN A 70 8.85 1.69 2.95
CA ASN A 70 9.75 2.76 3.40
C ASN A 70 10.26 2.49 4.83
N GLN A 71 9.39 2.07 5.74
CA GLN A 71 9.77 1.73 7.11
C GLN A 71 10.78 0.59 7.18
N VAL A 72 10.57 -0.49 6.42
CA VAL A 72 11.46 -1.66 6.48
C VAL A 72 12.80 -1.42 5.78
N THR A 73 12.80 -0.66 4.68
CA THR A 73 14.06 -0.34 3.99
C THR A 73 14.84 0.79 4.67
N GLY A 74 14.18 1.63 5.46
CA GLY A 74 14.78 2.83 6.05
C GLY A 74 15.00 3.98 5.06
N GLU A 75 14.44 3.88 3.85
CA GLU A 75 14.57 4.87 2.78
C GLU A 75 13.20 5.33 2.29
N ASP A 76 13.12 6.56 1.76
CA ASP A 76 11.97 6.95 0.95
C ASP A 76 12.09 6.36 -0.46
N ASN A 77 11.38 5.25 -0.70
CA ASN A 77 11.38 4.54 -1.98
C ASN A 77 10.34 5.07 -2.96
N PHE A 78 9.46 5.96 -2.50
CA PHE A 78 8.39 6.54 -3.30
C PHE A 78 8.41 8.07 -3.14
N PRO A 79 9.52 8.74 -3.46
CA PRO A 79 9.65 10.16 -3.25
C PRO A 79 8.74 10.94 -4.22
N ILE A 80 8.11 12.00 -3.71
CA ILE A 80 7.39 13.01 -4.51
C ILE A 80 6.26 12.39 -5.37
N ILE A 81 5.68 11.26 -4.96
CA ILE A 81 4.52 10.66 -5.63
C ILE A 81 3.32 10.59 -4.70
N SER A 82 2.16 11.02 -5.19
CA SER A 82 0.90 10.85 -4.46
C SER A 82 0.42 9.40 -4.57
N VAL A 83 -0.30 8.91 -3.56
CA VAL A 83 -0.92 7.57 -3.60
C VAL A 83 -1.90 7.45 -4.78
N SER A 84 -2.55 8.55 -5.18
CA SER A 84 -3.43 8.56 -6.36
C SER A 84 -2.65 8.36 -7.66
N THR A 85 -1.50 9.04 -7.81
CA THR A 85 -0.60 8.85 -8.96
C THR A 85 -0.04 7.43 -9.00
N ALA A 86 0.34 6.88 -7.84
CA ALA A 86 0.74 5.49 -7.73
C ALA A 86 -0.38 4.54 -8.17
N LYS A 87 -1.63 4.80 -7.76
CA LYS A 87 -2.80 4.01 -8.19
C LYS A 87 -2.99 4.04 -9.70
N ASP A 88 -2.84 5.19 -10.34
CA ASP A 88 -2.99 5.31 -11.80
C ASP A 88 -1.89 4.52 -12.53
N PHE A 89 -0.66 4.58 -12.04
CA PHE A 89 0.43 3.74 -12.55
C PHE A 89 0.12 2.25 -12.39
N ILE A 90 -0.36 1.84 -11.22
CA ILE A 90 -0.68 0.44 -10.92
C ILE A 90 -1.87 -0.06 -11.75
N ASN A 91 -2.88 0.79 -11.99
CA ASN A 91 -3.96 0.48 -12.92
C ASN A 91 -3.41 0.15 -14.31
N ASP A 92 -2.58 1.02 -14.88
CA ASP A 92 -1.97 0.80 -16.19
C ASP A 92 -1.08 -0.45 -16.22
N TYR A 93 -0.28 -0.66 -15.17
CA TYR A 93 0.56 -1.85 -15.03
C TYR A 93 -0.28 -3.12 -15.00
N CYS A 94 -1.31 -3.18 -14.16
CA CYS A 94 -2.10 -4.39 -13.98
C CYS A 94 -3.03 -4.69 -15.16
N GLU A 95 -3.57 -3.68 -15.85
CA GLU A 95 -4.33 -3.90 -17.09
C GLU A 95 -3.47 -4.58 -18.17
N LYS A 96 -2.16 -4.32 -18.20
CA LYS A 96 -1.20 -4.94 -19.15
C LYS A 96 -0.60 -6.26 -18.65
N ASN A 97 -0.68 -6.54 -17.35
CA ASN A 97 0.02 -7.64 -16.69
C ASN A 97 -0.91 -8.42 -15.75
N ILE A 98 -2.05 -8.87 -16.25
CA ILE A 98 -3.11 -9.53 -15.45
C ILE A 98 -2.62 -10.71 -14.60
N SER A 99 -1.63 -11.47 -15.08
CA SER A 99 -1.07 -12.64 -14.37
C SER A 99 0.03 -12.29 -13.35
N LYS A 100 0.34 -11.01 -13.14
CA LYS A 100 1.39 -10.54 -12.24
C LYS A 100 0.81 -10.04 -10.91
N GLU A 101 1.71 -9.74 -9.99
CA GLU A 101 1.35 -9.17 -8.70
C GLU A 101 1.32 -7.64 -8.77
N VAL A 102 0.45 -7.02 -7.98
CA VAL A 102 0.40 -5.56 -7.80
C VAL A 102 1.75 -5.03 -7.29
N VAL A 103 2.39 -5.80 -6.42
CA VAL A 103 3.70 -5.49 -5.83
C VAL A 103 4.79 -5.40 -6.90
N ASP A 104 4.77 -6.25 -7.93
CA ASP A 104 5.70 -6.15 -9.05
C ASP A 104 5.61 -4.77 -9.73
N GLY A 105 4.38 -4.26 -9.90
CA GLY A 105 4.12 -2.93 -10.45
C GLY A 105 4.72 -1.83 -9.58
N LEU A 106 4.61 -1.95 -8.25
CA LEU A 106 5.19 -0.99 -7.30
C LEU A 106 6.73 -1.00 -7.34
N LEU A 107 7.35 -2.17 -7.52
CA LEU A 107 8.79 -2.29 -7.69
C LEU A 107 9.26 -1.67 -9.01
N VAL A 108 8.50 -1.87 -10.10
CA VAL A 108 8.76 -1.19 -11.38
C VAL A 108 8.62 0.33 -11.25
N MET A 109 7.58 0.80 -10.56
CA MET A 109 7.37 2.23 -10.28
C MET A 109 8.53 2.83 -9.49
N ARG A 110 8.93 2.19 -8.40
CA ARG A 110 10.11 2.58 -7.60
C ARG A 110 11.37 2.70 -8.46
N ALA A 111 11.62 1.72 -9.32
CA ALA A 111 12.79 1.74 -10.20
C ALA A 111 12.76 2.91 -11.20
N LYS A 112 11.58 3.41 -11.58
CA LYS A 112 11.42 4.61 -12.42
C LYS A 112 11.61 5.92 -11.64
N LEU A 113 11.24 5.96 -10.37
CA LEU A 113 11.39 7.15 -9.51
C LEU A 113 12.82 7.40 -9.02
N LYS A 114 13.64 6.35 -8.91
CA LYS A 114 15.06 6.45 -8.52
C LYS A 114 16.01 6.79 -9.70
N LYS A 115 15.47 7.10 -10.88
CA LYS A 115 16.21 7.61 -12.04
C LYS A 115 16.01 9.10 -12.19
#